data_AF-A0A238JK12-F1
#
_entry.id   AF-A0A238JK12-F1
#
_cell.length_a   1.000
_cell.length_b   1.000
_cell.length_c   1.000
_cell.angle_alpha   90.00
_cell.angle_beta   90.00
_cell.angle_gamma   90.00
#
_symmetry.space_group_name_H-M   'P 1'
#
loop_
_entity.id
_entity.type
_entity.pdbx_description
1 polymer ?
#
loop_
_entity_poly.entity_id
_entity_poly.type
_entity_poly.pdbx_seq_one_letter_code
_entity_poly.pdbx_strand_id
1 'polypeptide(L)'
;MPVSRDIVRMYRNPRQVAGELYAMGQREDRAIAWLMIGCFIVFVSYLPALQRNAVFEGGNFQRDMVYAFVSWLLVWPLGFYALSFAAFAVTYAFRKSATSYGARLSVFWGWLAATPLALFYGLLVGFNGADHPGTIMIGGLWLVVLVWFWVCGLIETSRAR
;
A
#
# COMPACT_ATOMS: atom_id res chain seq x y z
N MET A 1 18.08 -8.82 1.09
CA MET A 1 17.17 -9.70 1.86
C MET A 1 15.94 -9.98 1.01
N PRO A 2 15.30 -11.16 1.11
CA PRO A 2 14.10 -11.44 0.33
C PRO A 2 12.94 -10.56 0.81
N VAL A 3 12.34 -9.80 -0.11
CA VAL A 3 11.25 -8.83 0.13
C VAL A 3 10.09 -9.46 0.93
N SER A 4 9.80 -10.75 0.72
CA SER A 4 8.77 -11.49 1.44
C SER A 4 9.04 -11.58 2.95
N ARG A 5 10.29 -11.74 3.37
CA ARG A 5 10.66 -11.81 4.80
C ARG A 5 10.52 -10.45 5.48
N ASP A 6 10.82 -9.38 4.75
CA ASP A 6 10.71 -8.01 5.26
C ASP A 6 9.24 -7.57 5.38
N ILE A 7 8.37 -8.04 4.48
CA ILE A 7 6.90 -7.88 4.60
C ILE A 7 6.42 -8.52 5.92
N VAL A 8 6.77 -9.77 6.20
CA VAL A 8 6.35 -10.45 7.45
C VAL A 8 6.92 -9.75 8.69
N ARG A 9 8.18 -9.27 8.62
CA ARG A 9 8.78 -8.49 9.70
C ARG A 9 8.07 -7.16 9.94
N MET A 10 7.51 -6.53 8.91
CA MET A 10 6.78 -5.26 9.03
C MET A 10 5.58 -5.38 9.99
N TYR A 11 4.90 -6.54 10.02
CA TYR A 11 3.78 -6.79 10.94
C TYR A 11 4.20 -6.87 12.41
N ARG A 12 5.46 -7.23 12.69
CA ARG A 12 5.97 -7.33 14.07
C ARG A 12 6.76 -6.10 14.50
N ASN A 13 7.65 -5.60 13.64
CA ASN A 13 8.59 -4.50 13.94
C ASN A 13 8.71 -3.53 12.76
N PRO A 14 7.67 -2.70 12.49
CA PRO A 14 7.64 -1.82 11.32
C PRO A 14 8.73 -0.74 11.35
N ARG A 15 9.10 -0.26 12.54
CA ARG A 15 10.18 0.74 12.72
C ARG A 15 11.53 0.19 12.29
N GLN A 16 11.90 -0.98 12.78
CA GLN A 16 13.19 -1.59 12.49
C GLN A 16 13.38 -1.82 10.98
N VAL A 17 12.33 -2.30 10.31
CA VAL A 17 12.33 -2.51 8.85
C VAL A 17 12.48 -1.18 8.11
N ALA A 18 11.72 -0.14 8.48
CA ALA A 18 11.84 1.18 7.87
C ALA A 18 13.26 1.79 8.04
N GLY A 19 13.85 1.64 9.22
CA GLY A 19 15.23 2.08 9.49
C GLY A 19 16.27 1.30 8.70
N GLU A 20 16.15 -0.03 8.62
CA GLU A 20 17.03 -0.89 7.81
C GLU A 20 16.94 -0.53 6.32
N LEU A 21 15.74 -0.30 5.79
CA LEU A 21 15.55 0.14 4.40
C LEU A 21 16.13 1.54 4.15
N TYR A 22 15.97 2.47 5.10
CA TYR A 22 16.53 3.82 4.97
C TYR A 22 18.07 3.80 5.00
N ALA A 23 18.66 2.94 5.83
CA ALA A 23 20.11 2.78 5.96
C ALA A 23 20.76 2.15 4.71
N MET A 24 20.00 1.49 3.83
CA MET A 24 20.51 0.95 2.56
C MET A 24 20.87 2.03 1.51
N GLY A 25 20.62 3.30 1.81
CA GLY A 25 20.97 4.45 0.96
C GLY A 25 19.85 4.88 0.01
N GLN A 26 19.95 6.13 -0.46
CA GLN A 26 18.93 6.73 -1.32
C GLN A 26 18.93 6.07 -2.71
N ARG A 27 17.87 5.30 -2.98
CA ARG A 27 17.58 4.72 -4.30
C ARG A 27 16.10 4.91 -4.61
N GLU A 28 15.79 5.91 -5.43
CA GLU A 28 14.40 6.20 -5.84
C GLU A 28 13.85 5.14 -6.79
N ASP A 29 14.73 4.56 -7.62
CA ASP A 29 14.47 3.43 -8.50
C ASP A 29 13.86 2.23 -7.77
N ARG A 30 14.34 1.91 -6.57
CA ARG A 30 13.76 0.84 -5.73
C ARG A 30 12.41 1.22 -5.13
N ALA A 31 12.26 2.47 -4.71
CA ALA A 31 11.03 2.96 -4.11
C ALA A 31 9.86 2.92 -5.10
N ILE A 32 10.12 3.34 -6.35
CA ILE A 32 9.14 3.24 -7.45
C ILE A 32 8.84 1.77 -7.76
N ALA A 33 9.84 0.89 -7.80
CA ALA A 33 9.61 -0.52 -8.04
C ALA A 33 8.67 -1.15 -6.99
N TRP A 34 8.85 -0.83 -5.71
CA TRP A 34 7.95 -1.31 -4.64
C TRP A 34 6.54 -0.78 -4.78
N LEU A 35 6.38 0.49 -5.16
CA LEU A 35 5.08 1.08 -5.41
C LEU A 35 4.36 0.38 -6.57
N MET A 36 5.05 0.19 -7.69
CA MET A 36 4.50 -0.47 -8.88
C MET A 36 4.10 -1.92 -8.59
N ILE A 37 4.93 -2.66 -7.86
CA ILE A 37 4.60 -4.03 -7.42
C ILE A 37 3.38 -4.00 -6.49
N GLY A 38 3.32 -3.06 -5.55
CA GLY A 38 2.18 -2.91 -4.64
C GLY A 38 0.87 -2.63 -5.37
N CYS A 39 0.89 -1.68 -6.31
CA CYS A 39 -0.25 -1.39 -7.18
C CYS A 39 -0.68 -2.60 -8.01
N PHE A 40 0.28 -3.34 -8.58
CA PHE A 40 -0.02 -4.55 -9.35
C PHE A 40 -0.68 -5.64 -8.48
N ILE A 41 -0.19 -5.87 -7.27
CA ILE A 41 -0.78 -6.85 -6.35
C ILE A 41 -2.20 -6.43 -5.94
N VAL A 42 -2.42 -5.14 -5.68
CA VAL A 42 -3.77 -4.62 -5.35
C VAL A 42 -4.71 -4.71 -6.55
N PHE A 43 -4.23 -4.49 -7.77
CA PHE A 43 -5.02 -4.77 -8.97
C PHE A 43 -5.47 -6.24 -9.03
N VAL A 44 -4.55 -7.19 -8.76
CA VAL A 44 -4.90 -8.62 -8.68
C VAL A 44 -5.94 -8.88 -7.59
N SER A 45 -5.86 -8.19 -6.45
CA SER A 45 -6.88 -8.27 -5.40
C SER A 45 -8.27 -7.80 -5.85
N TYR A 46 -8.35 -6.94 -6.85
CA TYR A 46 -9.60 -6.37 -7.34
C TYR A 46 -10.36 -7.30 -8.30
N LEU A 47 -9.66 -8.25 -8.93
CA LEU A 47 -10.24 -9.16 -9.93
C LEU A 47 -11.43 -9.99 -9.43
N PRO A 48 -11.40 -10.59 -8.22
CA PRO A 48 -12.54 -11.36 -7.71
C PRO A 48 -13.79 -10.49 -7.51
N ALA A 49 -13.61 -9.25 -7.04
CA ALA A 49 -14.70 -8.29 -6.86
C ALA A 49 -15.31 -7.88 -8.21
N LEU A 50 -14.48 -7.60 -9.22
CA LEU A 50 -14.95 -7.28 -10.57
C LEU A 50 -15.73 -8.45 -11.19
N GLN A 51 -15.23 -9.68 -11.03
CA GLN A 51 -15.90 -10.86 -11.55
C GLN A 51 -17.26 -11.08 -10.88
N ARG A 52 -17.35 -10.85 -9.57
CA ARG A 52 -18.64 -10.88 -8.86
C ARG A 52 -19.62 -9.88 -9.47
N ASN A 53 -19.22 -8.61 -9.61
CA ASN A 53 -20.11 -7.58 -10.14
C ASN A 53 -20.54 -7.89 -11.59
N ALA A 54 -19.64 -8.40 -12.42
CA ALA A 54 -19.98 -8.81 -13.78
C ALA A 54 -21.05 -9.92 -13.81
N VAL A 55 -20.97 -10.89 -12.90
CA VAL A 55 -21.93 -12.01 -12.82
C VAL A 55 -23.27 -11.59 -12.22
N PHE A 56 -23.27 -10.81 -11.12
CA PHE A 56 -24.49 -10.50 -10.37
C PHE A 56 -25.20 -9.23 -10.84
N GLU A 57 -24.46 -8.24 -11.34
CA GLU A 57 -25.01 -6.93 -11.75
C GLU A 57 -25.08 -6.76 -13.27
N GLY A 58 -24.62 -7.76 -14.04
CA GLY A 58 -24.59 -7.71 -15.50
C GLY A 58 -23.53 -6.76 -16.08
N GLY A 59 -22.50 -6.44 -15.29
CA GLY A 59 -21.38 -5.60 -15.71
C GLY A 59 -20.50 -6.24 -16.79
N ASN A 60 -19.69 -5.43 -17.47
CA ASN A 60 -18.72 -5.92 -18.45
C ASN A 60 -17.34 -6.09 -17.79
N PHE A 61 -17.02 -7.33 -17.42
CA PHE A 61 -15.76 -7.67 -16.76
C PHE A 61 -14.53 -7.14 -17.51
N GLN A 62 -14.47 -7.34 -18.83
CA GLN A 62 -13.28 -6.95 -19.62
C GLN A 62 -13.07 -5.44 -19.59
N ARG A 63 -14.16 -4.67 -19.74
CA ARG A 63 -14.12 -3.22 -19.69
C ARG A 63 -13.63 -2.73 -18.31
N ASP A 64 -14.23 -3.25 -17.25
CA ASP A 64 -13.97 -2.77 -15.89
C ASP A 64 -12.58 -3.23 -15.41
N MET A 65 -12.10 -4.40 -15.85
CA MET A 65 -10.74 -4.87 -15.65
C MET A 65 -9.72 -3.94 -16.32
N VAL A 66 -9.96 -3.51 -17.56
CA VAL A 66 -9.07 -2.56 -18.26
C VAL A 66 -9.03 -1.22 -17.53
N TYR A 67 -10.18 -0.70 -17.10
CA TYR A 67 -10.23 0.53 -16.31
C TYR A 67 -9.50 0.41 -14.98
N ALA A 68 -9.68 -0.71 -14.26
CA ALA A 68 -8.97 -0.97 -13.02
C ALA A 68 -7.45 -1.05 -13.26
N PHE A 69 -7.01 -1.76 -14.30
CA PHE A 69 -5.59 -1.91 -14.64
C PHE A 69 -4.93 -0.57 -14.91
N VAL A 70 -5.52 0.24 -15.80
CA VAL A 70 -5.01 1.59 -16.13
C VAL A 70 -5.03 2.49 -14.91
N SER A 71 -6.09 2.46 -14.11
CA SER A 71 -6.18 3.27 -12.89
C SER A 71 -5.07 2.89 -11.91
N TRP A 72 -4.86 1.60 -11.64
CA TRP A 72 -3.89 1.13 -10.65
C TRP A 72 -2.44 1.28 -11.08
N LEU A 73 -2.12 1.11 -12.36
CA LEU A 73 -0.73 1.17 -12.84
C LEU A 73 -0.29 2.54 -13.35
N LEU A 74 -1.24 3.42 -13.70
CA LEU A 74 -0.93 4.76 -14.22
C LEU A 74 -1.37 5.87 -13.25
N VAL A 75 -2.61 5.85 -12.79
CA VAL A 75 -3.20 6.96 -12.01
C VAL A 75 -2.78 6.89 -10.54
N TRP A 76 -2.91 5.72 -9.91
CA TRP A 76 -2.60 5.53 -8.49
C TRP A 76 -1.14 5.83 -8.13
N PRO A 77 -0.10 5.46 -8.91
CA PRO A 77 1.28 5.81 -8.59
C PRO A 77 1.49 7.33 -8.49
N LEU A 78 0.85 8.10 -9.37
CA LEU A 78 0.84 9.57 -9.28
C LEU A 78 0.14 10.06 -8.00
N GLY A 79 -0.97 9.43 -7.63
CA GLY A 79 -1.67 9.69 -6.37
C GLY A 79 -0.80 9.42 -5.14
N PHE A 80 -0.05 8.32 -5.13
CA PHE A 80 0.90 8.00 -4.05
C PHE A 80 2.06 8.99 -3.98
N TYR A 81 2.51 9.54 -5.11
CA TYR A 81 3.49 10.64 -5.10
C TYR A 81 2.93 11.90 -4.43
N ALA A 82 1.70 12.28 -4.76
CA ALA A 82 1.03 13.40 -4.09
C ALA A 82 0.83 13.12 -2.58
N LEU A 83 0.42 11.90 -2.23
CA LEU A 83 0.29 11.47 -0.83
C LEU A 83 1.63 11.51 -0.09
N SER A 84 2.70 11.06 -0.73
CA SER A 84 4.04 11.14 -0.16
C SER A 84 4.48 12.58 0.06
N PHE A 85 4.14 13.49 -0.85
CA PHE A 85 4.43 14.92 -0.67
C PHE A 85 3.63 15.50 0.50
N ALA A 86 2.36 15.13 0.64
CA ALA A 86 1.54 15.50 1.79
C ALA A 86 2.12 14.93 3.11
N ALA A 87 2.52 13.66 3.13
CA ALA A 87 3.16 13.03 4.28
C ALA A 87 4.49 13.71 4.65
N PHE A 88 5.27 14.12 3.65
CA PHE A 88 6.46 14.94 3.84
C PHE A 88 6.11 16.31 4.44
N ALA A 89 5.12 17.01 3.89
CA ALA A 89 4.70 18.32 4.40
C ALA A 89 4.24 18.25 5.85
N VAL A 90 3.44 17.23 6.21
CA VAL A 90 3.00 16.99 7.58
C VAL A 90 4.20 16.70 8.48
N THR A 91 5.07 15.75 8.13
CA THR A 91 6.24 15.41 8.96
C THR A 91 7.22 16.57 9.09
N TYR A 92 7.40 17.36 8.04
CA TYR A 92 8.24 18.55 8.04
C TYR A 92 7.69 19.64 8.96
N ALA A 93 6.36 19.83 9.00
CA ALA A 93 5.71 20.77 9.92
C ALA A 93 5.93 20.40 11.40
N PHE A 94 5.93 19.10 11.73
CA PHE A 94 6.21 18.63 13.10
C PHE A 94 7.72 18.53 13.40
N ARG A 95 8.56 18.21 12.41
CA ARG A 95 10.02 18.05 12.54
C ARG A 95 10.76 18.45 11.26
N LYS A 96 11.51 19.54 11.35
CA LYS A 96 12.34 20.08 10.25
C LYS A 96 13.47 19.15 9.76
N SER A 97 13.79 18.09 10.49
CA SER A 97 14.79 17.07 10.09
C SER A 97 14.23 15.99 9.17
N ALA A 98 12.93 16.03 8.84
CA ALA A 98 12.33 15.07 7.93
C ALA A 98 12.92 15.20 6.52
N THR A 99 13.25 14.05 5.90
CA THR A 99 13.77 13.99 4.53
C THR A 99 12.67 13.52 3.58
N SER A 100 12.56 14.16 2.41
CA SER A 100 11.56 13.80 1.38
C SER A 100 11.65 12.32 0.94
N TYR A 101 12.87 11.78 0.87
CA TYR A 101 13.10 10.37 0.58
C TYR A 101 12.53 9.44 1.65
N GLY A 102 12.69 9.76 2.94
CA GLY A 102 12.17 8.93 4.04
C GLY A 102 10.64 8.86 4.06
N ALA A 103 9.98 9.97 3.69
CA ALA A 103 8.53 10.00 3.54
C ALA A 103 8.06 9.10 2.38
N ARG A 104 8.69 9.19 1.21
CA ARG A 104 8.39 8.34 0.03
C ARG A 104 8.57 6.86 0.36
N LEU A 105 9.72 6.53 0.96
CA LEU A 105 10.06 5.18 1.37
C LEU A 105 8.99 4.59 2.30
N SER A 106 8.58 5.35 3.32
CA SER A 106 7.59 4.91 4.30
C SER A 106 6.21 4.67 3.68
N VAL A 107 5.78 5.56 2.79
CA VAL A 107 4.47 5.46 2.12
C VAL A 107 4.46 4.27 1.15
N PHE A 108 5.47 4.15 0.29
CA PHE A 108 5.52 3.14 -0.76
C PHE A 108 5.75 1.74 -0.18
N TRP A 109 6.67 1.63 0.79
CA TRP A 109 6.92 0.35 1.45
C TRP A 109 5.74 -0.07 2.33
N GLY A 110 5.14 0.86 3.09
CA GLY A 110 3.95 0.58 3.89
C GLY A 110 2.79 0.07 3.04
N TRP A 111 2.61 0.63 1.84
CA TRP A 111 1.63 0.14 0.87
C TRP A 111 1.93 -1.29 0.42
N LEU A 112 3.16 -1.57 -0.02
CA LEU A 112 3.59 -2.91 -0.44
C LEU A 112 3.41 -3.95 0.69
N ALA A 113 3.75 -3.61 1.93
CA ALA A 113 3.64 -4.50 3.07
C ALA A 113 2.18 -4.80 3.46
N ALA A 114 1.24 -3.89 3.17
CA ALA A 114 -0.19 -4.08 3.40
C ALA A 114 -0.88 -4.89 2.29
N THR A 115 -0.20 -5.21 1.19
CA THR A 115 -0.78 -5.95 0.06
C THR A 115 -1.34 -7.35 0.38
N PRO A 116 -0.79 -8.16 1.31
CA PRO A 116 -1.38 -9.46 1.63
C PRO A 116 -2.78 -9.35 2.23
N LEU A 117 -3.01 -8.31 3.04
CA LEU A 117 -4.33 -8.00 3.59
C LEU A 117 -5.27 -7.47 2.50
N ALA A 118 -4.78 -6.65 1.57
CA ALA A 118 -5.58 -6.21 0.42
C ALA A 118 -6.04 -7.39 -0.46
N LEU A 119 -5.14 -8.35 -0.74
CA LEU A 119 -5.47 -9.60 -1.45
C LEU A 119 -6.56 -10.39 -0.71
N PHE A 120 -6.44 -10.52 0.61
CA PHE A 120 -7.43 -11.24 1.40
C PHE A 120 -8.79 -10.53 1.41
N TYR A 121 -8.80 -9.20 1.54
CA TYR A 121 -10.00 -8.40 1.44
C TYR A 121 -10.68 -8.57 0.07
N GLY A 122 -9.94 -8.42 -1.03
CA GLY A 122 -10.48 -8.53 -2.38
C GLY A 122 -11.06 -9.91 -2.70
N LEU A 123 -10.42 -10.97 -2.18
CA LEU A 123 -10.95 -12.33 -2.26
C LEU A 123 -12.29 -12.48 -1.53
N LEU A 124 -12.42 -11.90 -0.33
CA LEU A 124 -13.65 -11.96 0.45
C LEU A 124 -14.78 -11.14 -0.16
N VAL A 125 -14.47 -9.99 -0.77
CA VAL A 125 -15.45 -9.23 -1.56
C VAL A 125 -15.97 -10.09 -2.71
N GLY A 126 -15.10 -10.80 -3.43
CA GLY A 126 -15.50 -11.68 -4.52
C GLY A 126 -16.44 -12.82 -4.06
N PHE A 127 -16.10 -13.48 -2.95
CA PHE A 127 -16.91 -14.60 -2.46
C PHE A 127 -18.18 -14.18 -1.73
N ASN A 128 -18.07 -13.31 -0.72
CA ASN A 128 -19.16 -13.00 0.21
C ASN A 128 -19.91 -11.71 -0.16
N GLY A 129 -19.32 -10.85 -1.00
CA GLY A 129 -19.81 -9.49 -1.23
C GLY A 129 -19.20 -8.47 -0.26
N ALA A 130 -19.34 -7.19 -0.61
CA ALA A 130 -18.80 -6.07 0.16
C ALA A 130 -19.51 -5.86 1.50
N ASP A 131 -20.83 -6.14 1.56
CA ASP A 131 -21.67 -5.89 2.74
C ASP A 131 -21.53 -6.95 3.83
N HIS A 132 -20.82 -8.05 3.56
CA HIS A 132 -20.67 -9.12 4.52
C HIS A 132 -19.82 -8.64 5.73
N PRO A 133 -20.25 -8.88 6.99
CA PRO A 133 -19.55 -8.36 8.17
C PRO A 133 -18.07 -8.75 8.24
N GLY A 134 -17.73 -9.97 7.82
CA GLY A 134 -16.34 -10.43 7.76
C GLY A 134 -15.49 -9.63 6.76
N THR A 135 -16.06 -9.26 5.60
CA THR A 135 -15.38 -8.46 4.58
C THR A 135 -15.10 -7.05 5.10
N ILE A 136 -16.10 -6.42 5.73
CA ILE A 136 -15.97 -5.08 6.34
C ILE A 136 -14.90 -5.09 7.44
N MET A 137 -14.91 -6.10 8.31
CA MET A 137 -13.93 -6.22 9.39
C MET A 137 -12.50 -6.29 8.85
N ILE A 138 -12.28 -7.05 7.77
CA ILE A 138 -10.96 -7.24 7.17
C ILE A 138 -10.52 -6.00 6.39
N GLY A 139 -11.45 -5.29 5.74
CA GLY A 139 -11.20 -3.98 5.16
C GLY A 139 -10.78 -2.96 6.22
N GLY A 140 -11.47 -2.94 7.37
CA GLY A 140 -11.10 -2.12 8.52
C GLY A 140 -9.72 -2.48 9.07
N LEU A 141 -9.44 -3.77 9.25
CA LEU A 141 -8.12 -4.24 9.68
C LEU A 141 -7.01 -3.83 8.71
N TRP A 142 -7.25 -3.95 7.41
CA TRP A 142 -6.31 -3.51 6.39
C TRP A 142 -6.00 -2.01 6.48
N LEU A 143 -7.02 -1.17 6.65
CA LEU A 143 -6.84 0.28 6.84
C LEU A 143 -6.06 0.60 8.11
N VAL A 144 -6.37 -0.07 9.23
CA VAL A 144 -5.65 0.12 10.50
C VAL A 144 -4.18 -0.25 10.34
N VAL A 145 -3.88 -1.40 9.72
CA VAL A 145 -2.50 -1.85 9.48
C VAL A 145 -1.76 -0.91 8.54
N LEU A 146 -2.41 -0.42 7.48
CA LEU A 146 -1.81 0.52 6.55
C LEU A 146 -1.42 1.84 7.24
N VAL A 147 -2.35 2.42 8.01
CA VAL A 147 -2.09 3.65 8.79
C VAL A 147 -0.97 3.40 9.81
N TRP A 148 -1.01 2.25 10.49
CA TRP A 148 0.03 1.86 11.45
C TRP A 148 1.42 1.79 10.82
N PHE A 149 1.54 1.19 9.62
CA PHE A 149 2.80 1.12 8.87
C PHE A 149 3.30 2.50 8.46
N TRP A 150 2.41 3.37 7.96
CA TRP A 150 2.79 4.74 7.58
C TRP A 150 3.25 5.55 8.79
N VAL A 151 2.51 5.54 9.89
CA VAL A 151 2.88 6.27 11.11
C VAL A 151 4.22 5.78 11.67
N CYS A 152 4.41 4.46 11.77
CA CYS A 152 5.66 3.89 12.28
C CYS A 152 6.86 4.23 11.37
N GLY A 153 6.70 4.10 10.05
CA GLY A 153 7.75 4.41 9.07
C GLY A 153 8.12 5.90 9.08
N LEU A 154 7.13 6.79 9.08
CA LEU A 154 7.37 8.24 9.12
C LEU A 154 8.06 8.67 10.41
N ILE A 155 7.68 8.11 11.57
CA ILE A 155 8.37 8.42 12.83
C ILE A 155 9.82 7.96 12.79
N GLU A 156 10.11 6.77 12.28
CA GLU A 156 11.47 6.24 12.25
C GLU A 156 12.38 7.01 11.29
N THR A 157 11.92 7.22 10.06
CA THR A 157 12.66 7.96 9.03
C THR A 157 12.89 9.42 9.41
N SER A 158 12.03 10.02 10.25
CA SER A 158 12.26 11.36 10.83
C SER A 158 13.34 11.40 11.92
N ARG A 159 13.69 10.24 12.50
CA ARG A 159 14.72 10.08 13.55
C ARG A 159 16.06 9.65 12.99
N ALA A 160 16.05 8.87 11.89
CA ALA A 160 17.26 8.43 11.21
C ALA A 160 18.03 9.65 10.67
N ARG A 161 19.28 9.79 11.12
CA ARG A 161 20.17 10.93 10.82
C ARG A 161 21.35 10.44 9.99
#